data_AF-A0A552PNP1-F1
#
_entry.id   AF-A0A552PNP1-F1
#
_cell.length_a   1.000
_cell.length_b   1.000
_cell.length_c   1.000
_cell.angle_alpha   90.00
_cell.angle_beta   90.00
_cell.angle_gamma   90.00
#
_symmetry.space_group_name_H-M   'P 1'
#
loop_
_entity.id
_entity.type
_entity.pdbx_description
1 polymer ?
#
loop_
_entity_poly.entity_id
_entity_poly.type
_entity_poly.pdbx_seq_one_letter_code
_entity_poly.pdbx_strand_id
1 'polypeptide(L)'
;MVTTVEPPSQKKAALRETILTPRFYTTDFEAAANFDLSLQETEIKAMLEEMRTDYNRHHFERQQGFENYQDNLDEKTRNAFIDYLERSCISEFSGFLLFKELSRQLKSRNPLLGEIFHLMARDEARHAGFLNKAMADFNISLDLAKITKTRSYTFFPLEWVLYTVYLSEKIGYWRYILIYRHLEEHPEYKFNPLFNYFESWCQDENRHGDIFKTLLRAKPQLWNNWRSRLWSRFFLLSVFATHSLTVRERSDFYDALGMDAIAFDQEVIRQTNNTSARAFPTILNVDHPQFFPRLNRCAERNLQLKAIDESNAPQWLKTVRKLPLQLGIVGDLLRLYLINPIDAEATREMVL
;
A
#
# COMPACT_ATOMS: atom_id res chain seq x y z
N MET A 1 -3.79 -51.18 4.29
CA MET A 1 -4.47 -49.87 4.20
C MET A 1 -3.54 -48.83 4.79
N VAL A 2 -2.90 -48.04 3.93
CA VAL A 2 -2.07 -46.91 4.37
C VAL A 2 -3.03 -45.78 4.71
N THR A 3 -3.22 -45.53 6.00
CA THR A 3 -3.98 -44.39 6.52
C THR A 3 -3.19 -43.12 6.20
N THR A 4 -3.59 -42.43 5.14
CA THR A 4 -3.19 -41.05 4.85
C THR A 4 -3.77 -40.16 5.94
N VAL A 5 -2.93 -39.76 6.89
CA VAL A 5 -3.25 -38.71 7.87
C VAL A 5 -3.24 -37.39 7.10
N GLU A 6 -4.41 -36.83 6.83
CA GLU A 6 -4.51 -35.44 6.36
C GLU A 6 -3.88 -34.52 7.41
N PRO A 7 -2.98 -33.59 7.02
CA PRO A 7 -2.42 -32.63 7.94
C PRO A 7 -3.55 -31.74 8.51
N PRO A 8 -3.48 -31.36 9.79
CA PRO A 8 -4.53 -30.57 10.42
C PRO A 8 -4.65 -29.22 9.71
N SER A 9 -5.82 -28.97 9.11
CA SER A 9 -6.20 -27.65 8.62
C SER A 9 -6.21 -26.68 9.80
N GLN A 10 -5.13 -25.92 9.98
CA GLN A 10 -5.11 -24.80 10.92
C GLN A 10 -6.08 -23.74 10.41
N LYS A 11 -7.33 -23.80 10.87
CA LYS A 11 -8.31 -22.72 10.69
C LYS A 11 -7.84 -21.53 11.52
N LYS A 12 -6.97 -20.71 10.94
CA LYS A 12 -6.62 -19.39 11.48
C LYS A 12 -7.92 -18.58 11.62
N ALA A 13 -8.10 -17.92 12.77
CA ALA A 13 -9.22 -17.00 12.94
C ALA A 13 -9.16 -15.93 11.84
N ALA A 14 -10.29 -15.67 11.18
CA ALA A 14 -10.36 -14.68 10.12
C ALA A 14 -9.80 -13.34 10.61
N LEU A 15 -8.97 -12.67 9.78
CA LEU A 15 -8.42 -11.34 10.06
C LEU A 15 -9.54 -10.41 10.55
N ARG A 16 -9.49 -10.03 11.82
CA ARG A 16 -10.46 -9.10 12.42
C ARG A 16 -10.36 -7.76 11.71
N GLU A 17 -11.47 -7.26 11.19
CA GLU A 17 -11.49 -5.96 10.49
C GLU A 17 -11.14 -4.83 11.45
N THR A 18 -10.06 -4.13 11.13
CA THR A 18 -9.61 -2.89 11.77
C THR A 18 -9.49 -1.77 10.73
N ILE A 19 -9.21 -0.54 11.17
CA ILE A 19 -8.90 0.58 10.26
C ILE A 19 -7.65 0.27 9.40
N LEU A 20 -6.73 -0.55 9.91
CA LEU A 20 -5.48 -0.92 9.23
C LEU A 20 -5.61 -2.20 8.38
N THR A 21 -6.79 -2.81 8.35
CA THR A 21 -7.04 -3.96 7.49
C THR A 21 -7.33 -3.47 6.06
N PRO A 22 -6.71 -4.05 5.02
CA PRO A 22 -7.00 -3.69 3.63
C PRO A 22 -8.51 -3.78 3.35
N ARG A 23 -9.05 -2.76 2.68
CA ARG A 23 -10.46 -2.67 2.30
C ARG A 23 -10.60 -2.74 0.79
N PHE A 24 -11.79 -3.08 0.31
CA PHE A 24 -12.13 -2.93 -1.09
C PHE A 24 -12.76 -1.58 -1.33
N TYR A 25 -12.43 -0.97 -2.47
CA TYR A 25 -12.82 0.39 -2.81
C TYR A 25 -13.64 0.42 -4.09
N THR A 26 -14.53 1.41 -4.17
CA THR A 26 -15.27 1.76 -5.38
C THR A 26 -15.33 3.29 -5.50
N THR A 27 -15.71 3.79 -6.67
CA THR A 27 -15.67 5.22 -6.96
C THR A 27 -16.78 5.67 -7.89
N ASP A 28 -16.78 6.97 -8.21
CA ASP A 28 -17.70 7.57 -9.16
C ASP A 28 -17.25 7.25 -10.60
N PHE A 29 -17.85 6.21 -11.18
CA PHE A 29 -17.57 5.78 -12.54
C PHE A 29 -18.05 6.77 -13.60
N GLU A 30 -19.07 7.58 -13.31
CA GLU A 30 -19.52 8.63 -14.21
C GLU A 30 -18.50 9.75 -14.28
N ALA A 31 -17.96 10.18 -13.12
CA ALA A 31 -16.86 11.14 -13.08
C ALA A 31 -15.62 10.60 -13.82
N ALA A 32 -15.31 9.31 -13.66
CA ALA A 32 -14.18 8.68 -14.35
C ALA A 32 -14.38 8.62 -15.87
N ALA A 33 -15.60 8.32 -16.32
CA ALA A 33 -15.92 8.25 -17.75
C ALA A 33 -15.84 9.60 -18.44
N ASN A 34 -16.14 10.68 -17.71
CA ASN A 34 -16.07 12.05 -18.21
C ASN A 34 -14.73 12.73 -17.88
N PHE A 35 -13.73 11.98 -17.42
CA PHE A 35 -12.44 12.51 -17.04
C PHE A 35 -11.63 12.92 -18.29
N ASP A 36 -11.59 14.23 -18.55
CA ASP A 36 -10.81 14.81 -19.66
C ASP A 36 -9.30 14.65 -19.44
N LEU A 37 -8.65 14.09 -20.45
CA LEU A 37 -7.22 13.78 -20.51
C LEU A 37 -6.43 14.72 -21.43
N SER A 38 -7.08 15.68 -22.07
CA SER A 38 -6.51 16.53 -23.13
C SER A 38 -5.17 17.17 -22.76
N LEU A 39 -5.01 17.65 -21.53
CA LEU A 39 -3.78 18.29 -21.05
C LEU A 39 -2.57 17.37 -20.90
N GLN A 40 -2.77 16.05 -20.92
CA GLN A 40 -1.73 15.03 -20.71
C GLN A 40 -1.86 13.86 -21.69
N GLU A 41 -2.58 14.05 -22.81
CA GLU A 41 -2.94 12.96 -23.70
C GLU A 41 -1.69 12.27 -24.30
N THR A 42 -0.65 13.05 -24.61
CA THR A 42 0.62 12.56 -25.14
C THR A 42 1.33 11.66 -24.13
N GLU A 43 1.47 12.12 -22.89
CA GLU A 43 2.11 11.40 -21.79
C GLU A 43 1.36 10.10 -21.48
N ILE A 44 0.03 10.17 -21.43
CA ILE A 44 -0.83 9.01 -21.16
C ILE A 44 -0.72 7.96 -22.27
N LYS A 45 -0.68 8.38 -23.55
CA LYS A 45 -0.47 7.46 -24.67
C LYS A 45 0.90 6.79 -24.60
N ALA A 46 1.96 7.53 -24.27
CA ALA A 46 3.30 6.96 -24.10
C ALA A 46 3.33 5.92 -22.97
N MET A 47 2.70 6.23 -21.83
CA MET A 47 2.57 5.28 -20.71
C MET A 47 1.73 4.06 -21.10
N LEU A 48 0.67 4.22 -21.89
CA LEU A 48 -0.12 3.10 -22.39
C LEU A 48 0.72 2.15 -23.26
N GLU A 49 1.54 2.67 -24.17
CA GLU A 49 2.44 1.83 -24.98
C GLU A 49 3.46 1.09 -24.12
N GLU A 50 3.99 1.73 -23.07
CA GLU A 50 4.86 1.06 -22.10
C GLU A 50 4.14 -0.11 -21.41
N MET A 51 2.90 0.12 -20.94
CA MET A 51 2.08 -0.91 -20.28
C MET A 51 1.71 -2.06 -21.22
N ARG A 52 1.48 -1.78 -22.50
CA ARG A 52 1.22 -2.77 -23.56
C ARG A 52 2.44 -3.64 -23.83
N THR A 53 3.64 -3.07 -23.74
CA THR A 53 4.90 -3.79 -23.95
C THR A 53 5.15 -4.86 -22.89
N ASP A 54 4.66 -4.65 -21.65
CA ASP A 54 4.66 -5.63 -20.56
C ASP A 54 6.05 -6.25 -20.30
N TYR A 55 7.05 -5.39 -20.03
CA TYR A 55 8.43 -5.81 -19.78
C TYR A 55 8.55 -6.88 -18.67
N ASN A 56 7.60 -6.92 -17.73
CA ASN A 56 7.56 -7.86 -16.62
C ASN A 56 6.77 -9.15 -16.88
N ARG A 57 6.31 -9.40 -18.12
CA ARG A 57 5.42 -10.53 -18.45
C ARG A 57 5.88 -11.88 -17.91
N HIS A 58 7.18 -12.16 -18.02
CA HIS A 58 7.81 -13.43 -17.61
C HIS A 58 8.51 -13.35 -16.25
N HIS A 59 8.53 -12.18 -15.61
CA HIS A 59 9.27 -11.98 -14.37
C HIS A 59 8.60 -12.62 -13.16
N PHE A 60 7.27 -12.83 -13.17
CA PHE A 60 6.53 -13.43 -12.04
C PHE A 60 6.23 -14.92 -12.23
N GLU A 61 7.17 -15.62 -12.86
CA GLU A 61 7.19 -17.07 -12.94
C GLU A 61 8.08 -17.59 -11.80
N ARG A 62 7.54 -18.51 -10.98
CA ARG A 62 8.30 -19.09 -9.86
C ARG A 62 9.47 -19.90 -10.43
N GLN A 63 10.70 -19.47 -10.15
CA GLN A 63 11.91 -20.16 -10.56
C GLN A 63 12.28 -21.28 -9.59
N GLN A 64 13.36 -22.03 -9.89
CA GLN A 64 13.96 -22.98 -8.96
C GLN A 64 14.42 -22.24 -7.69
N GLY A 65 14.27 -22.85 -6.50
CA GLY A 65 14.69 -22.27 -5.21
C GLY A 65 13.58 -22.04 -4.20
N PHE A 66 12.31 -22.23 -4.57
CA PHE A 66 11.18 -22.21 -3.63
C PHE A 66 10.99 -23.54 -2.86
N GLU A 67 11.95 -24.46 -2.91
CA GLU A 67 11.81 -25.78 -2.27
C GLU A 67 12.34 -25.74 -0.82
N ASN A 68 11.52 -26.21 0.12
CA ASN A 68 11.85 -26.52 1.52
C ASN A 68 12.43 -25.38 2.38
N TYR A 69 12.40 -24.12 1.92
CA TYR A 69 12.84 -22.98 2.76
C TYR A 69 11.95 -22.84 4.01
N GLN A 70 10.67 -23.17 3.87
CA GLN A 70 9.67 -23.02 4.92
C GLN A 70 9.99 -23.91 6.12
N ASP A 71 10.66 -25.05 5.95
CA ASP A 71 10.93 -25.98 7.06
C ASP A 71 11.99 -25.46 8.03
N ASN A 72 12.79 -24.49 7.59
CA ASN A 72 13.87 -23.89 8.38
C ASN A 72 13.46 -22.61 9.11
N LEU A 73 12.22 -22.14 8.94
CA LEU A 73 11.73 -20.94 9.62
C LEU A 73 11.23 -21.28 11.03
N ASP A 74 11.72 -20.52 12.01
CA ASP A 74 11.17 -20.53 13.36
C ASP A 74 9.70 -20.05 13.35
N GLU A 75 8.95 -20.42 14.38
CA GLU A 75 7.52 -20.15 14.46
C GLU A 75 7.18 -18.65 14.39
N LYS A 76 8.00 -17.80 15.03
CA LYS A 76 7.77 -16.35 15.04
C LYS A 76 7.93 -15.78 13.64
N THR A 77 9.04 -16.09 12.97
CA THR A 77 9.31 -15.65 11.59
C THR A 77 8.26 -16.18 10.62
N ARG A 78 7.89 -17.46 10.73
CA ARG A 78 6.84 -18.08 9.91
C ARG A 78 5.52 -17.33 10.03
N ASN A 79 5.07 -17.06 11.25
CA ASN A 79 3.79 -16.39 11.48
C ASN A 79 3.79 -14.94 10.99
N ALA A 80 4.88 -14.20 11.22
CA ALA A 80 5.04 -12.83 10.73
C ALA A 80 5.03 -12.79 9.19
N PHE A 81 5.72 -13.73 8.54
CA PHE A 81 5.76 -13.82 7.09
C PHE A 81 4.40 -14.21 6.47
N ILE A 82 3.67 -15.16 7.07
CA ILE A 82 2.31 -15.49 6.64
C ILE A 82 1.37 -14.28 6.74
N ASP A 83 1.43 -13.51 7.85
CA ASP A 83 0.62 -12.29 7.99
C ASP A 83 0.99 -11.23 6.94
N TYR A 84 2.29 -11.09 6.63
CA TYR A 84 2.76 -10.24 5.54
C TYR A 84 2.15 -10.68 4.20
N LEU A 85 2.28 -11.96 3.83
CA LEU A 85 1.76 -12.49 2.56
C LEU A 85 0.24 -12.31 2.43
N GLU A 86 -0.52 -12.66 3.48
CA GLU A 86 -1.98 -12.59 3.48
C GLU A 86 -2.45 -11.15 3.23
N ARG A 87 -1.86 -10.18 3.92
CA ARG A 87 -2.27 -8.78 3.82
C ARG A 87 -1.83 -8.12 2.54
N SER A 88 -0.59 -8.40 2.09
CA SER A 88 -0.12 -7.93 0.79
C SER A 88 -1.03 -8.50 -0.30
N CYS A 89 -1.36 -9.79 -0.28
CA CYS A 89 -2.24 -10.40 -1.27
C CYS A 89 -3.63 -9.73 -1.31
N ILE A 90 -4.23 -9.40 -0.16
CA ILE A 90 -5.52 -8.70 -0.12
C ILE A 90 -5.38 -7.25 -0.63
N SER A 91 -4.26 -6.58 -0.37
CA SER A 91 -4.00 -5.22 -0.84
C SER A 91 -3.93 -5.14 -2.36
N GLU A 92 -3.06 -5.96 -2.98
CA GLU A 92 -2.91 -6.05 -4.46
C GLU A 92 -4.24 -6.47 -5.10
N PHE A 93 -4.94 -7.45 -4.49
CA PHE A 93 -6.24 -7.88 -4.98
C PHE A 93 -7.31 -6.77 -4.90
N SER A 94 -7.21 -5.87 -3.92
CA SER A 94 -8.08 -4.69 -3.86
C SER A 94 -7.83 -3.74 -5.04
N GLY A 95 -6.55 -3.46 -5.36
CA GLY A 95 -6.17 -2.65 -6.52
C GLY A 95 -6.72 -3.24 -7.81
N PHE A 96 -6.50 -4.55 -8.00
CA PHE A 96 -7.06 -5.32 -9.12
C PHE A 96 -8.57 -5.12 -9.29
N LEU A 97 -9.38 -5.25 -8.22
CA LEU A 97 -10.83 -5.12 -8.32
C LEU A 97 -11.26 -3.71 -8.75
N LEU A 98 -10.64 -2.69 -8.17
CA LEU A 98 -10.92 -1.30 -8.50
C LEU A 98 -10.58 -1.01 -9.98
N PHE A 99 -9.39 -1.38 -10.42
CA PHE A 99 -8.93 -1.13 -11.80
C PHE A 99 -9.72 -1.95 -12.82
N LYS A 100 -10.06 -3.21 -12.50
CA LYS A 100 -10.89 -4.05 -13.36
C LYS A 100 -12.28 -3.44 -13.55
N GLU A 101 -12.88 -2.93 -12.49
CA GLU A 101 -14.21 -2.33 -12.56
C GLU A 101 -14.17 -0.97 -13.29
N LEU A 102 -13.17 -0.12 -13.02
CA LEU A 102 -12.92 1.10 -13.80
C LEU A 102 -12.76 0.79 -15.28
N SER A 103 -11.90 -0.17 -15.65
CA SER A 103 -11.70 -0.60 -17.03
C SER A 103 -13.01 -0.99 -17.71
N ARG A 104 -13.82 -1.81 -17.02
CA ARG A 104 -15.11 -2.28 -17.54
C ARG A 104 -16.09 -1.14 -17.80
N GLN A 105 -16.19 -0.20 -16.86
CA GLN A 105 -17.14 0.93 -16.93
C GLN A 105 -16.71 1.99 -17.96
N LEU A 106 -15.41 2.14 -18.17
CA LEU A 106 -14.85 3.17 -19.05
C LEU A 106 -14.71 2.73 -20.52
N LYS A 107 -14.71 1.42 -20.79
CA LYS A 107 -14.37 0.82 -22.09
C LYS A 107 -14.97 1.52 -23.32
N SER A 108 -16.25 1.92 -23.27
CA SER A 108 -16.95 2.57 -24.39
C SER A 108 -17.01 4.10 -24.33
N ARG A 109 -16.63 4.71 -23.20
CA ARG A 109 -16.80 6.15 -22.93
C ARG A 109 -15.48 6.91 -22.84
N ASN A 110 -14.46 6.26 -22.29
CA ASN A 110 -13.10 6.75 -22.24
C ASN A 110 -12.16 5.57 -22.52
N PRO A 111 -12.04 5.15 -23.79
CA PRO A 111 -11.33 3.92 -24.16
C PRO A 111 -9.84 3.96 -23.78
N LEU A 112 -9.20 5.13 -23.86
CA LEU A 112 -7.80 5.30 -23.47
C LEU A 112 -7.61 4.99 -21.98
N LEU A 113 -8.41 5.60 -21.11
CA LEU A 113 -8.34 5.36 -19.67
C LEU A 113 -8.79 3.94 -19.29
N GLY A 114 -9.82 3.44 -19.97
CA GLY A 114 -10.33 2.08 -19.76
C GLY A 114 -9.31 1.00 -20.08
N GLU A 115 -8.48 1.21 -21.10
CA GLU A 115 -7.38 0.29 -21.44
C GLU A 115 -6.22 0.40 -20.45
N ILE A 116 -5.85 1.60 -20.02
CA ILE A 116 -4.83 1.77 -18.97
C ILE A 116 -5.21 0.98 -17.71
N PHE A 117 -6.44 1.15 -17.22
CA PHE A 117 -6.89 0.40 -16.05
C PHE A 117 -7.02 -1.11 -16.32
N HIS A 118 -7.23 -1.53 -17.57
CA HIS A 118 -7.19 -2.96 -17.93
C HIS A 118 -5.79 -3.55 -17.69
N LEU A 119 -4.76 -2.83 -18.14
CA LEU A 119 -3.37 -3.28 -18.03
C LEU A 119 -2.86 -3.17 -16.59
N MET A 120 -3.25 -2.14 -15.84
CA MET A 120 -2.97 -2.09 -14.40
C MET A 120 -3.64 -3.26 -13.67
N ALA A 121 -4.91 -3.57 -13.98
CA ALA A 121 -5.58 -4.74 -13.41
C ALA A 121 -4.87 -6.06 -13.75
N ARG A 122 -4.25 -6.19 -14.94
CA ARG A 122 -3.42 -7.36 -15.28
C ARG A 122 -2.25 -7.50 -14.32
N ASP A 123 -1.52 -6.41 -14.06
CA ASP A 123 -0.33 -6.42 -13.20
C ASP A 123 -0.72 -6.71 -11.74
N GLU A 124 -1.75 -6.07 -11.22
CA GLU A 124 -2.29 -6.33 -9.87
C GLU A 124 -2.80 -7.76 -9.68
N ALA A 125 -3.43 -8.33 -10.71
CA ALA A 125 -3.83 -9.74 -10.68
C ALA A 125 -2.62 -10.68 -10.63
N ARG A 126 -1.53 -10.31 -11.32
CA ARG A 126 -0.27 -11.05 -11.31
C ARG A 126 0.38 -11.00 -9.92
N HIS A 127 0.43 -9.82 -9.32
CA HIS A 127 0.91 -9.59 -7.96
C HIS A 127 0.15 -10.41 -6.91
N ALA A 128 -1.17 -10.24 -6.85
CA ALA A 128 -2.03 -11.00 -5.93
C ALA A 128 -1.91 -12.52 -6.16
N GLY A 129 -1.89 -12.94 -7.43
CA GLY A 129 -1.71 -14.35 -7.80
C GLY A 129 -0.36 -14.92 -7.36
N PHE A 130 0.71 -14.13 -7.45
CA PHE A 130 2.05 -14.53 -7.04
C PHE A 130 2.14 -14.72 -5.52
N LEU A 131 1.60 -13.77 -4.74
CA LEU A 131 1.54 -13.88 -3.27
C LEU A 131 0.67 -15.05 -2.82
N ASN A 132 -0.47 -15.29 -3.49
CA ASN A 132 -1.33 -16.42 -3.17
C ASN A 132 -0.63 -17.76 -3.44
N LYS A 133 0.17 -17.84 -4.51
CA LYS A 133 1.02 -19.01 -4.77
C LYS A 133 2.13 -19.17 -3.74
N ALA A 134 2.73 -18.09 -3.24
CA ALA A 134 3.74 -18.16 -2.17
C ALA A 134 3.13 -18.64 -0.83
N MET A 135 1.89 -18.26 -0.53
CA MET A 135 1.18 -18.78 0.65
C MET A 135 0.94 -20.29 0.60
N ALA A 136 0.82 -20.87 -0.60
CA ALA A 136 0.58 -22.31 -0.77
C ALA A 136 1.74 -23.16 -0.21
N ASP A 137 2.96 -22.61 -0.15
CA ASP A 137 4.13 -23.25 0.47
C ASP A 137 3.93 -23.49 1.98
N PHE A 138 3.00 -22.75 2.60
CA PHE A 138 2.59 -22.90 4.00
C PHE A 138 1.25 -23.65 4.15
N ASN A 139 0.77 -24.31 3.08
CA ASN A 139 -0.57 -24.92 3.01
C ASN A 139 -1.71 -23.92 3.25
N ILE A 140 -1.50 -22.65 2.90
CA ILE A 140 -2.49 -21.58 3.00
C ILE A 140 -2.84 -21.10 1.59
N SER A 141 -4.13 -20.92 1.31
CA SER A 141 -4.60 -20.29 0.08
C SER A 141 -5.79 -19.41 0.40
N LEU A 142 -5.80 -18.20 -0.17
CA LEU A 142 -6.95 -17.31 -0.10
C LEU A 142 -7.92 -17.63 -1.24
N ASP A 143 -9.19 -17.84 -0.89
CA ASP A 143 -10.28 -17.88 -1.85
C ASP A 143 -10.69 -16.45 -2.21
N LEU A 144 -9.95 -15.85 -3.14
CA LEU A 144 -10.16 -14.48 -3.59
C LEU A 144 -11.61 -14.27 -4.10
N ALA A 145 -12.20 -15.26 -4.77
CA ALA A 145 -13.58 -15.19 -5.25
C ALA A 145 -14.57 -15.09 -4.10
N LYS A 146 -14.39 -15.87 -3.03
CA LYS A 146 -15.21 -15.73 -1.81
C LYS A 146 -15.04 -14.37 -1.16
N ILE A 147 -13.80 -13.88 -1.04
CA ILE A 147 -13.52 -12.57 -0.41
C ILE A 147 -14.27 -11.44 -1.14
N THR A 148 -14.34 -11.46 -2.48
CA THR A 148 -15.10 -10.45 -3.25
C THR A 148 -16.59 -10.40 -2.91
N LYS A 149 -17.19 -11.54 -2.53
CA LYS A 149 -18.62 -11.65 -2.22
C LYS A 149 -18.95 -11.30 -0.78
N THR A 150 -17.99 -11.47 0.12
CA THR A 150 -18.22 -11.31 1.56
C THR A 150 -17.80 -9.95 2.10
N ARG A 151 -16.89 -9.24 1.44
CA ARG A 151 -16.41 -7.94 1.91
C ARG A 151 -17.20 -6.78 1.33
N SER A 152 -17.38 -5.75 2.15
CA SER A 152 -18.01 -4.49 1.75
C SER A 152 -17.04 -3.61 0.97
N TYR A 153 -17.60 -2.82 0.04
CA TYR A 153 -16.87 -1.83 -0.72
C TYR A 153 -17.03 -0.46 -0.07
N THR A 154 -15.92 0.24 0.12
CA THR A 154 -15.89 1.63 0.60
C THR A 154 -15.88 2.56 -0.59
N PHE A 155 -16.84 3.47 -0.67
CA PHE A 155 -16.89 4.48 -1.73
C PHE A 155 -15.94 5.64 -1.43
N PHE A 156 -15.14 6.04 -2.42
CA PHE A 156 -14.43 7.32 -2.42
C PHE A 156 -14.71 8.12 -3.70
N PRO A 157 -14.84 9.46 -3.61
CA PRO A 157 -14.85 10.31 -4.79
C PRO A 157 -13.62 10.05 -5.66
N LEU A 158 -13.77 10.16 -6.99
CA LEU A 158 -12.67 9.88 -7.93
C LEU A 158 -11.41 10.69 -7.60
N GLU A 159 -11.57 11.96 -7.26
CA GLU A 159 -10.46 12.83 -6.87
C GLU A 159 -9.64 12.22 -5.73
N TRP A 160 -10.32 11.69 -4.71
CA TRP A 160 -9.67 11.07 -3.55
C TRP A 160 -8.98 9.77 -3.95
N VAL A 161 -9.63 8.96 -4.80
CA VAL A 161 -9.00 7.76 -5.38
C VAL A 161 -7.69 8.12 -6.08
N LEU A 162 -7.67 9.20 -6.88
CA LEU A 162 -6.45 9.63 -7.58
C LEU A 162 -5.31 9.97 -6.60
N TYR A 163 -5.59 10.70 -5.51
CA TYR A 163 -4.59 10.99 -4.49
C TYR A 163 -4.14 9.73 -3.73
N THR A 164 -5.08 8.91 -3.28
CA THR A 164 -4.78 7.79 -2.40
C THR A 164 -4.11 6.64 -3.13
N VAL A 165 -4.52 6.36 -4.37
CA VAL A 165 -3.88 5.32 -5.18
C VAL A 165 -2.47 5.78 -5.55
N TYR A 166 -2.27 7.03 -6.02
CA TYR A 166 -0.92 7.56 -6.26
C TYR A 166 0.02 7.33 -5.06
N LEU A 167 -0.44 7.65 -3.86
CA LEU A 167 0.34 7.44 -2.64
C LEU A 167 0.52 5.97 -2.29
N SER A 168 -0.48 5.12 -2.53
CA SER A 168 -0.41 3.67 -2.33
C SER A 168 0.68 3.04 -3.21
N GLU A 169 0.70 3.38 -4.50
CA GLU A 169 1.72 2.92 -5.45
C GLU A 169 3.12 3.38 -5.02
N LYS A 170 3.28 4.68 -4.71
CA LYS A 170 4.60 5.22 -4.37
C LYS A 170 5.11 4.72 -3.01
N ILE A 171 4.23 4.54 -2.02
CA ILE A 171 4.65 3.96 -0.74
C ILE A 171 4.94 2.46 -0.87
N GLY A 172 4.18 1.73 -1.71
CA GLY A 172 4.45 0.34 -2.08
C GLY A 172 5.84 0.18 -2.70
N TYR A 173 6.14 0.97 -3.74
CA TYR A 173 7.46 1.06 -4.36
C TYR A 173 8.58 1.21 -3.34
N TRP A 174 8.52 2.23 -2.48
CA TRP A 174 9.60 2.52 -1.54
C TRP A 174 9.79 1.41 -0.50
N ARG A 175 8.70 0.78 -0.05
CA ARG A 175 8.78 -0.37 0.86
C ARG A 175 9.52 -1.54 0.22
N TYR A 176 9.12 -1.92 -0.98
CA TYR A 176 9.68 -3.08 -1.66
C TYR A 176 11.15 -2.86 -2.04
N ILE A 177 11.51 -1.68 -2.58
CA ILE A 177 12.89 -1.42 -3.01
C ILE A 177 13.86 -1.30 -1.84
N LEU A 178 13.42 -0.74 -0.71
CA LEU A 178 14.27 -0.64 0.49
C LEU A 178 14.49 -2.01 1.13
N ILE A 179 13.46 -2.87 1.17
CA ILE A 179 13.63 -4.27 1.60
C ILE A 179 14.58 -5.01 0.66
N TYR A 180 14.40 -4.88 -0.66
CA TYR A 180 15.27 -5.52 -1.64
C TYR A 180 16.73 -5.13 -1.46
N ARG A 181 17.03 -3.82 -1.41
CA ARG A 181 18.39 -3.31 -1.24
C ARG A 181 19.03 -3.77 0.06
N HIS A 182 18.27 -3.75 1.16
CA HIS A 182 18.74 -4.26 2.46
C HIS A 182 19.15 -5.73 2.37
N LEU A 183 18.34 -6.57 1.71
CA LEU A 183 18.61 -8.00 1.59
C LEU A 183 19.70 -8.35 0.56
N GLU A 184 20.03 -7.44 -0.35
CA GLU A 184 21.22 -7.56 -1.20
C GLU A 184 22.51 -7.25 -0.44
N GLU A 185 22.46 -6.28 0.49
CA GLU A 185 23.58 -5.97 1.40
C GLU A 185 23.73 -7.00 2.52
N HIS A 186 22.62 -7.61 2.95
CA HIS A 186 22.53 -8.59 4.04
C HIS A 186 21.83 -9.90 3.61
N PRO A 187 22.46 -10.71 2.75
CA PRO A 187 21.86 -11.92 2.21
C PRO A 187 21.54 -12.99 3.28
N GLU A 188 22.17 -12.94 4.45
CA GLU A 188 21.89 -13.83 5.59
C GLU A 188 20.46 -13.73 6.12
N TYR A 189 19.79 -12.59 5.94
CA TYR A 189 18.39 -12.39 6.34
C TYR A 189 17.39 -12.71 5.22
N LYS A 190 17.86 -13.06 4.01
CA LYS A 190 17.01 -13.39 2.86
C LYS A 190 16.49 -14.83 2.95
N PHE A 191 15.49 -15.04 3.78
CA PHE A 191 14.93 -16.37 4.05
C PHE A 191 13.90 -16.87 3.00
N ASN A 192 13.51 -16.03 2.04
CA ASN A 192 12.51 -16.39 1.03
C ASN A 192 12.88 -15.87 -0.39
N PRO A 193 12.77 -16.70 -1.45
CA PRO A 193 13.04 -16.27 -2.82
C PRO A 193 12.12 -15.15 -3.33
N LEU A 194 10.94 -14.95 -2.76
CA LEU A 194 9.99 -13.87 -3.07
C LEU A 194 10.68 -12.50 -3.10
N PHE A 195 11.66 -12.26 -2.21
CA PHE A 195 12.33 -10.97 -2.13
C PHE A 195 13.13 -10.63 -3.40
N ASN A 196 13.59 -11.62 -4.18
CA ASN A 196 14.27 -11.38 -5.45
C ASN A 196 13.34 -10.77 -6.53
N TYR A 197 12.02 -10.89 -6.34
CA TYR A 197 11.02 -10.36 -7.27
C TYR A 197 10.64 -8.91 -6.96
N PHE A 198 11.07 -8.37 -5.81
CA PHE A 198 10.69 -7.03 -5.39
C PHE A 198 11.20 -5.94 -6.33
N GLU A 199 12.35 -6.12 -6.98
CA GLU A 199 12.85 -5.14 -7.95
C GLU A 199 11.91 -4.98 -9.16
N SER A 200 11.51 -6.08 -9.81
CA SER A 200 10.56 -6.03 -10.92
C SER A 200 9.19 -5.54 -10.47
N TRP A 201 8.74 -5.97 -9.29
CA TRP A 201 7.49 -5.51 -8.68
C TRP A 201 7.49 -3.99 -8.50
N CYS A 202 8.56 -3.42 -7.94
CA CYS A 202 8.72 -1.97 -7.81
C CYS A 202 8.59 -1.25 -9.15
N GLN A 203 9.08 -1.83 -10.25
CA GLN A 203 8.94 -1.18 -11.55
C GLN A 203 7.48 -1.07 -11.99
N ASP A 204 6.64 -2.07 -11.70
CA ASP A 204 5.20 -2.01 -11.93
C ASP A 204 4.55 -0.92 -11.07
N GLU A 205 4.80 -0.90 -9.76
CA GLU A 205 4.30 0.14 -8.83
C GLU A 205 4.75 1.55 -9.26
N ASN A 206 5.98 1.68 -9.76
CA ASN A 206 6.47 2.97 -10.21
C ASN A 206 5.71 3.46 -11.45
N ARG A 207 5.50 2.58 -12.45
CA ARG A 207 4.70 2.86 -13.66
C ARG A 207 3.26 3.23 -13.29
N HIS A 208 2.64 2.47 -12.41
CA HIS A 208 1.28 2.72 -11.92
C HIS A 208 1.20 4.08 -11.22
N GLY A 209 2.14 4.38 -10.33
CA GLY A 209 2.23 5.69 -9.68
C GLY A 209 2.50 6.84 -10.67
N ASP A 210 3.22 6.61 -11.76
CA ASP A 210 3.45 7.63 -12.80
C ASP A 210 2.20 7.89 -13.63
N ILE A 211 1.39 6.87 -13.92
CA ILE A 211 0.05 7.03 -14.52
C ILE A 211 -0.82 7.91 -13.61
N PHE A 212 -0.91 7.60 -12.32
CA PHE A 212 -1.72 8.37 -11.38
C PHE A 212 -1.22 9.80 -11.17
N LYS A 213 0.09 10.03 -11.19
CA LYS A 213 0.68 11.38 -11.25
C LYS A 213 0.15 12.14 -12.47
N THR A 214 0.21 11.52 -13.64
CA THR A 214 -0.27 12.15 -14.88
C THR A 214 -1.77 12.45 -14.83
N LEU A 215 -2.58 11.53 -14.29
CA LEU A 215 -4.01 11.76 -14.06
C LEU A 215 -4.27 12.93 -13.10
N LEU A 216 -3.54 13.03 -11.99
CA LEU A 216 -3.62 14.17 -11.08
C LEU A 216 -3.28 15.48 -11.81
N ARG A 217 -2.23 15.48 -12.65
CA ARG A 217 -1.78 16.67 -13.39
C ARG A 217 -2.70 17.06 -14.55
N ALA A 218 -3.47 16.12 -15.11
CA ALA A 218 -4.44 16.38 -16.17
C ALA A 218 -5.60 17.30 -15.73
N LYS A 219 -5.83 17.46 -14.42
CA LYS A 219 -6.88 18.35 -13.89
C LYS A 219 -6.28 19.42 -12.96
N PRO A 220 -6.22 20.69 -13.38
CA PRO A 220 -5.73 21.79 -12.53
C PRO A 220 -6.43 21.89 -11.17
N GLN A 221 -7.69 21.47 -11.06
CA GLN A 221 -8.43 21.45 -9.78
C GLN A 221 -7.82 20.48 -8.75
N LEU A 222 -7.01 19.50 -9.19
CA LEU A 222 -6.33 18.55 -8.33
C LEU A 222 -4.93 19.00 -7.91
N TRP A 223 -4.41 20.12 -8.41
CA TRP A 223 -3.08 20.58 -8.00
C TRP A 223 -2.93 22.11 -7.95
N ASN A 224 -3.55 22.85 -8.85
CA ASN A 224 -3.42 24.30 -8.97
C ASN A 224 -4.54 25.08 -8.23
N ASN A 225 -4.67 24.92 -6.91
CA ASN A 225 -5.51 25.78 -6.07
C ASN A 225 -5.14 25.62 -4.59
N TRP A 226 -5.87 26.28 -3.69
CA TRP A 226 -5.63 26.17 -2.25
C TRP A 226 -6.20 24.87 -1.64
N ARG A 227 -7.28 24.32 -2.19
CA ARG A 227 -7.88 23.06 -1.70
C ARG A 227 -6.97 21.88 -1.97
N SER A 228 -6.39 21.79 -3.16
CA SER A 228 -5.42 20.75 -3.52
C SER A 228 -4.20 20.74 -2.59
N ARG A 229 -3.74 21.91 -2.15
CA ARG A 229 -2.67 22.02 -1.14
C ARG A 229 -3.06 21.42 0.20
N LEU A 230 -4.31 21.63 0.66
CA LEU A 230 -4.83 21.01 1.88
C LEU A 230 -5.03 19.49 1.69
N TRP A 231 -5.61 19.07 0.58
CA TRP A 231 -5.81 17.64 0.27
C TRP A 231 -4.50 16.88 0.19
N SER A 232 -3.48 17.43 -0.46
CA SER A 232 -2.14 16.83 -0.55
C SER A 232 -1.57 16.56 0.85
N ARG A 233 -1.64 17.55 1.75
CA ARG A 233 -1.19 17.42 3.14
C ARG A 233 -2.01 16.38 3.90
N PHE A 234 -3.32 16.37 3.72
CA PHE A 234 -4.22 15.45 4.40
C PHE A 234 -3.96 14.00 4.00
N PHE A 235 -3.86 13.72 2.71
CA PHE A 235 -3.62 12.38 2.20
C PHE A 235 -2.21 11.88 2.51
N LEU A 236 -1.17 12.74 2.36
CA LEU A 236 0.19 12.40 2.80
C LEU A 236 0.21 12.01 4.27
N LEU A 237 -0.36 12.84 5.14
CA LEU A 237 -0.32 12.59 6.58
C LEU A 237 -1.11 11.32 6.95
N SER A 238 -2.24 11.10 6.28
CA SER A 238 -3.07 9.92 6.51
C SER A 238 -2.34 8.65 6.10
N VAL A 239 -1.70 8.63 4.92
CA VAL A 239 -0.90 7.48 4.45
C VAL A 239 0.33 7.25 5.33
N PHE A 240 1.04 8.30 5.75
CA PHE A 240 2.20 8.14 6.63
C PHE A 240 1.78 7.66 8.02
N ALA A 241 0.67 8.16 8.57
CA ALA A 241 0.15 7.67 9.84
C ALA A 241 -0.27 6.19 9.75
N THR A 242 -1.03 5.80 8.73
CA THR A 242 -1.43 4.39 8.58
C THR A 242 -0.22 3.49 8.33
N HIS A 243 0.79 3.97 7.60
CA HIS A 243 2.05 3.26 7.39
C HIS A 243 2.80 3.03 8.72
N SER A 244 3.08 4.09 9.49
CA SER A 244 3.78 3.96 10.78
C SER A 244 3.06 3.07 11.78
N LEU A 245 1.73 3.20 11.87
CA LEU A 245 0.90 2.34 12.72
C LEU A 245 1.03 0.87 12.30
N THR A 246 1.01 0.62 10.99
CA THR A 246 1.10 -0.73 10.41
C THR A 246 2.48 -1.34 10.57
N VAL A 247 3.54 -0.57 10.31
CA VAL A 247 4.94 -1.01 10.47
C VAL A 247 5.20 -1.37 11.93
N ARG A 248 4.75 -0.52 12.86
CA ARG A 248 4.90 -0.74 14.29
C ARG A 248 4.14 -1.97 14.79
N GLU A 249 2.93 -2.24 14.28
CA GLU A 249 2.18 -3.46 14.60
C GLU A 249 2.84 -4.74 14.09
N ARG A 250 3.76 -4.63 13.13
CA ARG A 250 4.39 -5.74 12.41
C ARG A 250 5.91 -5.72 12.52
N SER A 251 6.45 -5.20 13.63
CA SER A 251 7.89 -5.15 13.87
C SER A 251 8.55 -6.52 13.71
N ASP A 252 7.87 -7.59 14.11
CA ASP A 252 8.37 -8.97 14.01
C ASP A 252 8.74 -9.38 12.57
N PHE A 253 8.07 -8.85 11.55
CA PHE A 253 8.42 -9.12 10.14
C PHE A 253 9.74 -8.43 9.77
N TYR A 254 9.94 -7.18 10.20
CA TYR A 254 11.16 -6.43 9.94
C TYR A 254 12.34 -6.98 10.75
N ASP A 255 12.10 -7.39 12.00
CA ASP A 255 13.09 -8.07 12.84
C ASP A 255 13.60 -9.36 12.16
N ALA A 256 12.71 -10.13 11.53
CA ALA A 256 13.07 -11.33 10.78
C ALA A 256 13.93 -11.05 9.54
N LEU A 257 13.87 -9.82 9.02
CA LEU A 257 14.72 -9.35 7.92
C LEU A 257 16.00 -8.65 8.42
N GLY A 258 16.23 -8.60 9.74
CA GLY A 258 17.37 -7.87 10.32
C GLY A 258 17.23 -6.34 10.20
N MET A 259 16.01 -5.82 10.10
CA MET A 259 15.73 -4.40 9.89
C MET A 259 15.13 -3.75 11.14
N ASP A 260 15.56 -2.52 11.47
CA ASP A 260 14.86 -1.70 12.45
C ASP A 260 13.56 -1.13 11.83
N ALA A 261 12.42 -1.57 12.34
CA ALA A 261 11.11 -1.20 11.81
C ALA A 261 10.86 0.32 11.83
N ILE A 262 11.37 1.04 12.84
CA ILE A 262 11.16 2.48 12.96
C ILE A 262 12.00 3.22 11.92
N ALA A 263 13.28 2.89 11.78
CA ALA A 263 14.18 3.48 10.80
C ALA A 263 13.68 3.22 9.38
N PHE A 264 13.22 1.99 9.10
CA PHE A 264 12.60 1.64 7.83
C PHE A 264 11.37 2.50 7.52
N ASP A 265 10.43 2.63 8.47
CA ASP A 265 9.24 3.48 8.31
C ASP A 265 9.60 4.93 8.02
N GLN A 266 10.57 5.48 8.75
CA GLN A 266 11.03 6.85 8.54
C GLN A 266 11.59 7.05 7.13
N GLU A 267 12.40 6.11 6.65
CA GLU A 267 12.99 6.20 5.33
C GLU A 267 11.95 6.07 4.22
N VAL A 268 11.01 5.12 4.33
CA VAL A 268 9.87 4.99 3.41
C VAL A 268 9.08 6.30 3.34
N ILE A 269 8.78 6.92 4.49
CA ILE A 269 8.04 8.19 4.56
C ILE A 269 8.83 9.31 3.88
N ARG A 270 10.13 9.45 4.16
CA ARG A 270 10.98 10.47 3.55
C ARG A 270 10.97 10.35 2.03
N GLN A 271 11.23 9.16 1.53
CA GLN A 271 11.33 8.91 0.09
C GLN A 271 9.97 9.07 -0.61
N THR A 272 8.88 8.63 0.01
CA THR A 272 7.52 8.82 -0.51
C THR A 272 7.14 10.30 -0.53
N ASN A 273 7.45 11.07 0.52
CA ASN A 273 7.19 12.50 0.59
C ASN A 273 7.97 13.27 -0.49
N ASN A 274 9.26 12.96 -0.66
CA ASN A 274 10.12 13.55 -1.69
C ASN A 274 9.61 13.23 -3.09
N THR A 275 9.20 11.98 -3.35
CA THR A 275 8.64 11.57 -4.65
C THR A 275 7.31 12.27 -4.94
N SER A 276 6.47 12.43 -3.91
CA SER A 276 5.17 13.13 -4.01
C SER A 276 5.32 14.60 -4.41
N ALA A 277 6.49 15.19 -4.18
CA ALA A 277 6.83 16.52 -4.66
C ALA A 277 6.83 16.65 -6.19
N ARG A 278 6.69 15.56 -6.97
CA ARG A 278 6.51 15.58 -8.43
C ARG A 278 5.05 15.60 -8.89
N ALA A 279 4.12 15.22 -8.03
CA ALA A 279 2.69 15.16 -8.34
C ALA A 279 1.90 16.28 -7.63
N PHE A 280 2.18 16.47 -6.34
CA PHE A 280 1.39 17.34 -5.47
C PHE A 280 1.93 18.76 -5.43
N PRO A 281 1.07 19.78 -5.22
CA PRO A 281 1.50 21.16 -5.06
C PRO A 281 2.19 21.45 -3.72
N THR A 282 2.08 20.54 -2.75
CA THR A 282 2.60 20.73 -1.40
C THR A 282 2.92 19.38 -0.78
N ILE A 283 4.06 19.30 -0.10
CA ILE A 283 4.48 18.12 0.66
C ILE A 283 4.62 18.47 2.14
N LEU A 284 4.74 17.45 2.99
CA LEU A 284 4.93 17.66 4.43
C LEU A 284 6.40 18.00 4.73
N ASN A 285 6.64 18.81 5.75
CA ASN A 285 7.98 19.03 6.28
C ASN A 285 8.34 17.87 7.23
N VAL A 286 8.74 16.74 6.65
CA VAL A 286 9.09 15.51 7.38
C VAL A 286 10.40 15.64 8.17
N ASP A 287 11.26 16.58 7.80
CA ASP A 287 12.51 16.92 8.50
C ASP A 287 12.30 17.75 9.76
N HIS A 288 11.09 18.27 9.98
CA HIS A 288 10.79 19.00 11.20
C HIS A 288 11.07 18.11 12.42
N PRO A 289 11.78 18.59 13.47
CA PRO A 289 12.27 17.76 14.58
C PRO A 289 11.15 17.07 15.38
N GLN A 290 9.91 17.54 15.25
CA GLN A 290 8.74 16.95 15.91
C GLN A 290 7.94 15.99 15.02
N PHE A 291 8.31 15.82 13.74
CA PHE A 291 7.53 15.03 12.80
C PHE A 291 7.50 13.54 13.20
N PHE A 292 8.63 12.85 13.12
CA PHE A 292 8.73 11.44 13.49
C PHE A 292 8.46 11.17 14.97
N PRO A 293 8.91 11.99 15.94
CA PRO A 293 8.54 11.77 17.34
C PRO A 293 7.03 11.77 17.60
N ARG A 294 6.25 12.60 16.89
CA ARG A 294 4.78 12.61 16.99
C ARG A 294 4.17 11.38 16.34
N LEU A 295 4.65 11.00 15.16
CA LEU A 295 4.16 9.85 14.43
C LEU A 295 4.43 8.54 15.19
N ASN A 296 5.62 8.39 15.77
CA ASN A 296 5.98 7.27 16.65
C ASN A 296 5.08 7.19 17.87
N ARG A 297 4.70 8.33 18.48
CA ARG A 297 3.72 8.33 19.58
C ARG A 297 2.33 7.89 19.12
N CYS A 298 1.91 8.23 17.89
CA CYS A 298 0.66 7.72 17.34
C CYS A 298 0.70 6.19 17.21
N ALA A 299 1.80 5.65 16.68
CA ALA A 299 2.00 4.22 16.51
C ALA A 299 2.04 3.48 17.87
N GLU A 300 2.73 4.05 18.86
CA GLU A 300 2.78 3.51 20.23
C GLU A 300 1.39 3.50 20.90
N ARG A 301 0.64 4.60 20.80
CA ARG A 301 -0.75 4.63 21.32
C ARG A 301 -1.64 3.62 20.60
N ASN A 302 -1.41 3.36 19.32
CA ASN A 302 -2.15 2.34 18.58
C ASN A 302 -1.88 0.92 19.11
N LEU A 303 -0.63 0.59 19.46
CA LEU A 303 -0.32 -0.68 20.14
C LEU A 303 -1.05 -0.81 21.48
N GLN A 304 -1.11 0.26 22.27
CA GLN A 304 -1.84 0.29 23.54
C GLN A 304 -3.35 0.13 23.33
N LEU A 305 -3.92 0.73 22.28
CA LEU A 305 -5.32 0.56 21.89
C LEU A 305 -5.63 -0.92 21.57
N LYS A 306 -4.73 -1.58 20.83
CA LYS A 306 -4.84 -3.01 20.50
C LYS A 306 -4.77 -3.90 21.74
N ALA A 307 -3.82 -3.64 22.65
CA ALA A 307 -3.71 -4.37 23.91
C ALA A 307 -4.97 -4.22 24.80
N ILE A 308 -5.58 -3.03 24.81
CA ILE A 308 -6.87 -2.82 25.50
C ILE A 308 -7.99 -3.63 24.84
N ASP A 309 -8.02 -3.69 23.50
CA ASP A 309 -9.01 -4.48 22.76
C ASP A 309 -8.93 -5.98 23.06
N GLU A 310 -7.72 -6.50 23.19
CA GLU A 310 -7.43 -7.92 23.46
C GLU A 310 -7.64 -8.29 24.93
N SER A 311 -7.71 -7.32 25.83
CA SER A 311 -7.95 -7.57 27.27
C SER A 311 -9.34 -8.16 27.55
N ASN A 312 -9.49 -8.84 28.69
CA ASN A 312 -10.78 -9.39 29.16
C ASN A 312 -11.67 -8.34 29.87
N ALA A 313 -11.32 -7.06 29.80
CA ALA A 313 -12.07 -5.99 30.48
C ALA A 313 -13.48 -5.80 29.89
N PRO A 314 -14.47 -5.36 30.69
CA PRO A 314 -15.79 -4.97 30.16
C PRO A 314 -15.70 -3.87 29.10
N GLN A 315 -16.62 -3.88 28.12
CA GLN A 315 -16.58 -2.96 26.98
C GLN A 315 -16.57 -1.47 27.38
N TRP A 316 -17.34 -1.08 28.40
CA TRP A 316 -17.36 0.30 28.88
C TRP A 316 -16.00 0.74 29.42
N LEU A 317 -15.29 -0.15 30.13
CA LEU A 317 -13.97 0.13 30.68
C LEU A 317 -12.92 0.22 29.56
N LYS A 318 -13.03 -0.64 28.53
CA LYS A 318 -12.22 -0.51 27.31
C LYS A 318 -12.41 0.85 26.67
N THR A 319 -13.65 1.30 26.48
CA THR A 319 -13.96 2.62 25.89
C THR A 319 -13.32 3.76 26.68
N VAL A 320 -13.46 3.76 28.01
CA VAL A 320 -12.85 4.80 28.88
C VAL A 320 -11.32 4.80 28.78
N ARG A 321 -10.69 3.62 28.77
CA ARG A 321 -9.22 3.49 28.63
C ARG A 321 -8.70 3.92 27.26
N LYS A 322 -9.47 3.69 26.20
CA LYS A 322 -9.09 4.05 24.82
C LYS A 322 -9.20 5.55 24.53
N LEU A 323 -10.18 6.23 25.13
CA LEU A 323 -10.46 7.64 24.84
C LEU A 323 -9.23 8.55 24.94
N PRO A 324 -8.41 8.55 26.02
CA PRO A 324 -7.22 9.40 26.09
C PRO A 324 -6.17 9.05 25.02
N LEU A 325 -6.06 7.78 24.63
CA LEU A 325 -5.13 7.35 23.58
C LEU A 325 -5.58 7.84 22.20
N GLN A 326 -6.87 7.73 21.90
CA GLN A 326 -7.47 8.25 20.66
C GLN A 326 -7.33 9.77 20.56
N LEU A 327 -7.64 10.50 21.64
CA LEU A 327 -7.43 11.95 21.70
C LEU A 327 -5.95 12.32 21.54
N GLY A 328 -5.05 11.51 22.10
CA GLY A 328 -3.61 11.67 21.92
C GLY A 328 -3.16 11.52 20.47
N ILE A 329 -3.67 10.49 19.76
CA ILE A 329 -3.41 10.29 18.32
C ILE A 329 -3.93 11.48 17.51
N VAL A 330 -5.21 11.85 17.70
CA VAL A 330 -5.81 13.01 16.99
C VAL A 330 -5.03 14.29 17.27
N GLY A 331 -4.63 14.52 18.52
CA GLY A 331 -3.87 15.70 18.91
C GLY A 331 -2.45 15.74 18.35
N ASP A 332 -1.78 14.60 18.15
CA ASP A 332 -0.47 14.54 17.50
C ASP A 332 -0.61 14.70 15.98
N LEU A 333 -1.59 14.05 15.33
CA LEU A 333 -1.88 14.22 13.91
C LEU A 333 -2.29 15.65 13.56
N LEU A 334 -3.11 16.32 14.38
CA LEU A 334 -3.46 17.72 14.15
C LEU A 334 -2.23 18.63 14.22
N ARG A 335 -1.34 18.40 15.19
CA ARG A 335 -0.09 19.16 15.30
C ARG A 335 0.84 18.92 14.12
N LEU A 336 0.92 17.68 13.63
CA LEU A 336 1.66 17.35 12.40
C LEU A 336 1.07 18.05 11.18
N TYR A 337 -0.26 18.03 11.04
CA TYR A 337 -0.94 18.71 9.95
C TYR A 337 -0.66 20.22 9.96
N LEU A 338 -0.56 20.84 11.14
CA LEU A 338 -0.30 22.27 11.32
C LEU A 338 1.16 22.69 11.15
N ILE A 339 2.12 21.75 11.02
CA ILE A 339 3.50 22.11 10.66
C ILE A 339 3.48 22.81 9.29
N ASN A 340 4.27 23.89 9.17
CA ASN A 340 4.40 24.61 7.91
C ASN A 340 4.88 23.64 6.82
N PRO A 341 4.07 23.46 5.75
CA PRO A 341 4.41 22.52 4.71
C PRO A 341 5.43 23.13 3.73
N ILE A 342 5.93 22.33 2.80
CA ILE A 342 6.87 22.77 1.77
C ILE A 342 6.10 22.97 0.46
N ASP A 343 6.26 24.12 -0.18
CA ASP A 343 5.70 24.40 -1.51
C ASP A 343 6.48 23.61 -2.57
N ALA A 344 5.83 22.59 -3.12
CA ALA A 344 6.45 21.69 -4.08
C ALA A 344 6.41 22.26 -5.51
N GLU A 345 5.50 23.20 -5.83
CA GLU A 345 5.53 23.84 -7.16
C GLU A 345 6.70 24.83 -7.24
N ALA A 346 6.93 25.62 -6.19
CA ALA A 346 8.05 26.56 -6.14
C ALA A 346 9.43 25.88 -6.28
N THR A 347 9.55 24.63 -5.81
CA THR A 347 10.81 23.86 -5.93
C THR A 347 11.02 23.26 -7.31
N ARG A 348 9.97 23.05 -8.11
CA ARG A 348 10.10 22.53 -9.49
C ARG A 348 10.51 23.63 -10.47
N GLU A 349 10.02 24.85 -10.28
CA GLU A 349 10.37 26.00 -11.13
C GLU A 349 11.87 26.34 -11.05
N MET A 350 12.55 25.98 -9.97
CA MET A 350 14.00 26.18 -9.82
C MET A 350 14.86 25.13 -10.55
N VAL A 351 14.25 24.04 -11.05
CA VAL A 351 14.95 22.90 -11.68
C VAL A 351 14.73 22.85 -13.20
N LEU A 352 13.84 23.71 -13.73
CA LEU A 352 13.67 23.99 -15.16
C LEU A 352 14.52 25.20 -15.55
#